data_AF-A0A3A5HGT8-F1
#
_entry.id   AF-A0A3A5HGT8-F1
#
_cell.length_a   1.000
_cell.length_b   1.000
_cell.length_c   1.000
_cell.angle_alpha   90.00
_cell.angle_beta   90.00
_cell.angle_gamma   90.00
#
_symmetry.space_group_name_H-M   'P 1'
#
loop_
_entity.id
_entity.type
_entity.pdbx_description
1 polymer ?
#
loop_
_entity_poly.entity_id
_entity_poly.type
_entity_poly.pdbx_seq_one_letter_code
_entity_poly.pdbx_strand_id
1 'polypeptide(L)'
;MLKILIFSLLIVVLALSYMEPAAAWGITNHRDIAAETYYAMPPDIQEKLSLKEMQNGSIAPDTKFFDFKYHIYPLTQDKAYYWLEKGRANYQLENYEYASFCYGVATHYIADGLCPPHSESGNSHYYHNLYEARAMFLSPSINYSYSNLDLFLESGAIESKNSWYDWLENGDDVNIQQDLNRAAMGSFMAVKTYIPQNEI
;
A
#
# COMPACT_ATOMS: atom_id res chain seq x y z
N MET A 1 -27.26 -34.94 15.12
CA MET A 1 -26.73 -33.57 15.24
C MET A 1 -25.19 -33.56 15.35
N LEU A 2 -24.57 -34.01 16.46
CA LEU A 2 -23.11 -33.89 16.67
C LEU A 2 -22.21 -34.24 15.47
N LYS A 3 -22.44 -35.38 14.79
CA LYS A 3 -21.67 -35.78 13.59
C LYS A 3 -21.78 -34.78 12.42
N ILE A 4 -22.93 -34.13 12.25
CA ILE A 4 -23.15 -33.10 11.23
C ILE A 4 -22.38 -31.84 11.63
N LEU A 5 -22.45 -31.44 12.91
CA LEU A 5 -21.73 -30.27 13.43
C LEU A 5 -20.21 -30.41 13.25
N ILE A 6 -19.66 -31.59 13.56
CA ILE A 6 -18.24 -31.92 13.34
C ILE A 6 -17.88 -31.86 11.85
N PHE A 7 -18.73 -32.38 10.96
CA PHE A 7 -18.48 -32.35 9.52
C PHE A 7 -18.54 -30.93 8.94
N SER A 8 -19.49 -30.10 9.37
CA SER A 8 -19.54 -28.68 9.04
C SER A 8 -18.31 -27.92 9.55
N LEU A 9 -17.87 -28.20 10.79
CA LEU A 9 -16.66 -27.60 11.35
C LEU A 9 -15.41 -28.01 10.56
N LEU A 10 -15.31 -29.28 10.15
CA LEU A 10 -14.22 -29.78 9.32
C LEU A 10 -14.19 -29.11 7.94
N ILE A 11 -15.35 -28.88 7.31
CA ILE A 11 -15.46 -28.13 6.04
C ILE A 11 -14.99 -26.69 6.22
N VAL A 12 -15.36 -26.02 7.31
CA VAL A 12 -14.89 -24.65 7.61
C VAL A 12 -13.37 -24.61 7.81
N VAL A 13 -12.82 -25.54 8.59
CA VAL A 13 -11.36 -25.65 8.81
C VAL A 13 -10.61 -25.94 7.50
N LEU A 14 -11.16 -26.82 6.64
CA LEU A 14 -10.57 -27.10 5.33
C LEU A 14 -10.64 -25.87 4.40
N ALA A 15 -11.77 -25.17 4.35
CA ALA A 15 -11.91 -23.94 3.55
C ALA A 15 -10.91 -22.85 4.00
N LEU A 16 -10.74 -22.66 5.31
CA LEU A 16 -9.74 -21.75 5.88
C LEU A 16 -8.30 -22.19 5.57
N SER A 17 -8.03 -23.49 5.41
CA SER A 17 -6.70 -23.99 5.02
C SER A 17 -6.33 -23.82 3.55
N TYR A 18 -7.28 -23.42 2.69
CA TYR A 18 -7.03 -23.07 1.28
C TYR A 18 -6.94 -21.56 1.03
N MET A 19 -7.18 -20.73 2.04
CA MET A 19 -6.84 -19.30 1.99
C MET A 19 -5.37 -19.17 2.42
N GLU A 20 -4.48 -18.71 1.53
CA GLU A 20 -3.12 -18.37 1.94
C GLU A 20 -3.16 -17.18 2.92
N PRO A 21 -2.82 -17.34 4.21
CA PRO A 21 -3.17 -16.33 5.21
C PRO A 21 -2.39 -15.02 5.10
N ALA A 22 -1.26 -15.03 4.40
CA ALA A 22 -0.45 -13.84 4.14
C ALA A 22 -0.95 -13.03 2.92
N ALA A 23 -1.46 -13.69 1.87
CA ALA A 23 -1.75 -13.04 0.59
C ALA A 23 -2.99 -12.14 0.61
N ALA A 24 -3.92 -12.33 1.55
CA ALA A 24 -5.17 -11.57 1.61
C ALA A 24 -5.03 -10.14 2.19
N TRP A 25 -3.95 -9.87 2.92
CA TRP A 25 -3.78 -8.65 3.71
C TRP A 25 -3.31 -7.47 2.85
N GLY A 26 -2.08 -7.47 2.34
CA GLY A 26 -1.54 -6.38 1.51
C GLY A 26 -2.42 -6.08 0.31
N ILE A 27 -3.04 -7.11 -0.28
CA ILE A 27 -4.06 -6.96 -1.33
C ILE A 27 -5.18 -5.99 -0.94
N THR A 28 -5.59 -5.95 0.33
CA THR A 28 -6.62 -5.03 0.83
C THR A 28 -6.02 -3.65 1.09
N ASN A 29 -5.00 -3.57 1.94
CA ASN A 29 -4.40 -2.29 2.36
C ASN A 29 -3.86 -1.47 1.18
N HIS A 30 -3.14 -2.09 0.24
CA HIS A 30 -2.62 -1.37 -0.94
C HIS A 30 -3.73 -0.94 -1.90
N ARG A 31 -4.87 -1.63 -1.95
CA ARG A 31 -6.03 -1.20 -2.75
C ARG A 31 -6.75 -0.01 -2.15
N ASP A 32 -6.82 0.04 -0.82
CA ASP A 32 -7.46 1.15 -0.12
C ASP A 32 -6.55 2.39 -0.13
N ILE A 33 -5.23 2.22 0.04
CA ILE A 33 -4.23 3.29 -0.15
C ILE A 33 -4.27 3.82 -1.60
N ALA A 34 -4.37 2.94 -2.60
CA ALA A 34 -4.49 3.35 -4.00
C ALA A 34 -5.85 4.03 -4.31
N ALA A 35 -6.93 3.62 -3.65
CA ALA A 35 -8.24 4.24 -3.79
C ALA A 35 -8.30 5.65 -3.16
N GLU A 36 -7.80 5.78 -1.93
CA GLU A 36 -7.68 7.07 -1.23
C GLU A 36 -6.77 8.03 -2.02
N THR A 37 -5.65 7.51 -2.57
CA THR A 37 -4.78 8.25 -3.50
C THR A 37 -5.53 8.74 -4.74
N TYR A 38 -6.38 7.89 -5.36
CA TYR A 38 -7.18 8.26 -6.53
C TYR A 38 -8.24 9.32 -6.18
N TYR A 39 -9.02 9.11 -5.11
CA TYR A 39 -10.13 10.00 -4.75
C TYR A 39 -9.69 11.38 -4.26
N ALA A 40 -8.45 11.53 -3.77
CA ALA A 40 -7.86 12.83 -3.43
C ALA A 40 -7.33 13.63 -4.64
N MET A 41 -7.24 13.03 -5.84
CA MET A 41 -6.82 13.76 -7.05
C MET A 41 -7.89 14.77 -7.51
N PRO A 42 -7.50 15.84 -8.22
CA PRO A 42 -8.46 16.74 -8.88
C PRO A 42 -9.39 15.98 -9.87
N PRO A 43 -10.64 16.43 -10.08
CA PRO A 43 -11.60 15.70 -10.92
C PRO A 43 -11.13 15.45 -12.37
N ASP A 44 -10.45 16.41 -13.00
CA ASP A 44 -9.90 16.30 -14.36
C ASP A 44 -8.75 15.28 -14.49
N ILE A 45 -8.17 14.90 -13.35
CA ILE A 45 -7.18 13.83 -13.21
C ILE A 45 -7.89 12.50 -12.95
N GLN A 46 -8.91 12.48 -12.09
CA GLN A 46 -9.76 11.29 -11.87
C GLN A 46 -10.48 10.84 -13.15
N GLU A 47 -10.96 11.78 -13.98
CA GLU A 47 -11.61 11.47 -15.27
C GLU A 47 -10.68 10.78 -16.29
N LYS A 48 -9.36 10.92 -16.14
CA LYS A 48 -8.36 10.25 -16.98
C LYS A 48 -7.89 8.93 -16.38
N LEU A 49 -7.65 8.91 -15.06
CA LEU A 49 -7.15 7.73 -14.37
C LEU A 49 -8.24 6.67 -14.18
N SER A 50 -7.82 5.42 -13.99
CA SER A 50 -8.68 4.30 -13.68
C SER A 50 -8.38 3.78 -12.28
N LEU A 51 -9.30 4.04 -11.33
CA LEU A 51 -9.28 3.47 -9.97
C LEU A 51 -9.03 1.95 -10.00
N LYS A 52 -9.71 1.24 -10.91
CA LYS A 52 -9.57 -0.21 -11.10
C LYS A 52 -8.14 -0.59 -11.48
N GLU A 53 -7.48 0.17 -12.36
CA GLU A 53 -6.10 -0.14 -12.74
C GLU A 53 -5.07 0.31 -11.70
N MET A 54 -5.33 1.38 -10.95
CA MET A 54 -4.53 1.71 -9.75
C MET A 54 -4.60 0.57 -8.72
N GLN A 55 -5.79 0.05 -8.42
CA GLN A 55 -6.00 -1.10 -7.53
C GLN A 55 -5.48 -2.44 -8.09
N ASN A 56 -5.36 -2.59 -9.42
CA ASN A 56 -4.70 -3.74 -10.05
C ASN A 56 -3.18 -3.63 -10.04
N GLY A 57 -2.65 -2.40 -10.03
CA GLY A 57 -1.23 -2.09 -9.94
C GLY A 57 -0.71 -2.21 -8.52
N SER A 58 -1.45 -1.73 -7.53
CA SER A 58 -1.02 -1.70 -6.13
C SER A 58 -0.91 -3.06 -5.45
N ILE A 59 -1.34 -4.13 -6.12
CA ILE A 59 -1.16 -5.52 -5.68
C ILE A 59 -0.26 -6.33 -6.64
N ALA A 60 0.22 -5.72 -7.73
CA ALA A 60 0.98 -6.43 -8.75
C ALA A 60 2.36 -6.92 -8.29
N PRO A 61 3.09 -6.19 -7.42
CA PRO A 61 4.37 -6.68 -6.87
C PRO A 61 4.25 -8.04 -6.18
N ASP A 62 3.28 -8.25 -5.30
CA ASP A 62 3.04 -9.57 -4.68
C ASP A 62 2.45 -10.59 -5.67
N THR A 63 1.39 -10.21 -6.39
CA THR A 63 0.50 -11.17 -7.06
C THR A 63 0.86 -11.48 -8.51
N LYS A 64 1.76 -10.70 -9.13
CA LYS A 64 2.10 -10.80 -10.56
C LYS A 64 3.61 -10.75 -10.82
N PHE A 65 4.36 -9.96 -10.06
CA PHE A 65 5.81 -9.82 -10.21
C PHE A 65 6.59 -10.72 -9.24
N PHE A 66 6.01 -11.02 -8.08
CA PHE A 66 6.63 -11.76 -6.96
C PHE A 66 7.93 -11.11 -6.48
N ASP A 67 7.93 -9.77 -6.36
CA ASP A 67 9.14 -8.92 -6.27
C ASP A 67 9.65 -8.67 -4.84
N PHE A 68 9.50 -9.67 -3.95
CA PHE A 68 9.74 -9.63 -2.50
C PHE A 68 11.12 -9.10 -2.04
N LYS A 69 12.05 -8.85 -2.96
CA LYS A 69 13.34 -8.19 -2.70
C LYS A 69 13.20 -6.69 -2.44
N TYR A 70 12.24 -6.01 -3.07
CA TYR A 70 12.13 -4.55 -3.05
C TYR A 70 11.00 -4.00 -2.17
N HIS A 71 10.40 -4.86 -1.33
CA HIS A 71 9.37 -4.53 -0.35
C HIS A 71 9.96 -4.04 1.00
N ILE A 72 11.24 -3.64 1.03
CA ILE A 72 11.90 -3.16 2.26
C ILE A 72 12.63 -1.84 1.99
N TYR A 73 12.42 -0.85 2.85
CA TYR A 73 13.12 0.45 2.77
C TYR A 73 14.66 0.28 2.89
N PRO A 74 15.49 0.99 2.10
CA PRO A 74 15.16 2.02 1.11
C PRO A 74 14.89 1.50 -0.32
N LEU A 75 14.94 0.18 -0.56
CA LEU A 75 14.79 -0.40 -1.91
C LEU A 75 13.41 -0.15 -2.52
N THR A 76 12.40 0.05 -1.68
CA THR A 76 11.05 0.51 -2.04
C THR A 76 11.07 1.85 -2.78
N GLN A 77 11.87 2.81 -2.33
CA GLN A 77 11.87 4.18 -2.84
C GLN A 77 12.39 4.26 -4.29
N ASP A 78 13.45 3.52 -4.62
CA ASP A 78 13.95 3.36 -6.00
C ASP A 78 12.87 2.79 -6.94
N LYS A 79 12.10 1.80 -6.46
CA LYS A 79 10.99 1.20 -7.23
C LYS A 79 9.83 2.17 -7.38
N ALA A 80 9.48 2.92 -6.35
CA ALA A 80 8.45 3.95 -6.41
C ALA A 80 8.78 4.95 -7.53
N TYR A 81 9.96 5.58 -7.52
CA TYR A 81 10.34 6.54 -8.57
C TYR A 81 10.35 5.92 -9.98
N TYR A 82 10.84 4.67 -10.13
CA TYR A 82 10.81 3.95 -11.42
C TYR A 82 9.39 3.77 -11.97
N TRP A 83 8.42 3.45 -11.12
CA TRP A 83 7.02 3.28 -11.53
C TRP A 83 6.27 4.60 -11.66
N LEU A 84 6.64 5.64 -10.90
CA LEU A 84 6.12 7.00 -11.06
C LEU A 84 6.54 7.61 -12.41
N GLU A 85 7.80 7.48 -12.84
CA GLU A 85 8.24 7.94 -14.17
C GLU A 85 7.58 7.14 -15.31
N LYS A 86 7.35 5.83 -15.13
CA LYS A 86 6.54 5.06 -16.09
C LYS A 86 5.10 5.57 -16.17
N GLY A 87 4.50 5.91 -15.03
CA GLY A 87 3.18 6.53 -14.95
C GLY A 87 3.17 7.84 -15.73
N ARG A 88 4.11 8.74 -15.44
CA ARG A 88 4.30 10.03 -16.11
C ARG A 88 4.41 9.87 -17.63
N ALA A 89 5.33 9.02 -18.09
CA ALA A 89 5.57 8.82 -19.52
C ALA A 89 4.34 8.26 -20.26
N ASN A 90 3.56 7.37 -19.64
CA ASN A 90 2.34 6.84 -20.26
C ASN A 90 1.18 7.83 -20.20
N TYR A 91 1.09 8.65 -19.14
CA TYR A 91 0.10 9.73 -19.03
C TYR A 91 0.34 10.81 -20.10
N GLN A 92 1.60 11.16 -20.38
CA GLN A 92 1.98 12.06 -21.48
C GLN A 92 1.68 11.51 -22.88
N LEU A 93 1.53 10.18 -23.00
CA LEU A 93 1.16 9.49 -24.24
C LEU A 93 -0.33 9.13 -24.29
N GLU A 94 -1.15 9.71 -23.40
CA GLU A 94 -2.59 9.46 -23.24
C GLU A 94 -2.97 7.98 -22.96
N ASN A 95 -1.98 7.15 -22.63
CA ASN A 95 -2.14 5.74 -22.27
C ASN A 95 -2.56 5.63 -20.78
N TYR A 96 -3.70 6.24 -20.45
CA TYR A 96 -4.10 6.48 -19.07
C TYR A 96 -4.39 5.20 -18.27
N GLU A 97 -4.86 4.11 -18.90
CA GLU A 97 -5.04 2.82 -18.22
C GLU A 97 -3.70 2.26 -17.69
N TYR A 98 -2.66 2.23 -18.53
CA TYR A 98 -1.34 1.74 -18.11
C TYR A 98 -0.59 2.76 -17.23
N ALA A 99 -0.84 4.06 -17.41
CA ALA A 99 -0.37 5.08 -16.46
C ALA A 99 -0.96 4.86 -15.07
N SER A 100 -2.27 4.62 -14.98
CA SER A 100 -2.99 4.27 -13.74
C SER A 100 -2.41 3.01 -13.09
N PHE A 101 -2.18 1.96 -13.89
CA PHE A 101 -1.51 0.76 -13.40
C PHE A 101 -0.12 1.08 -12.82
N CYS A 102 0.70 1.87 -13.52
CA CYS A 102 2.04 2.23 -13.06
C CYS A 102 2.00 3.09 -11.78
N TYR A 103 1.07 4.05 -11.67
CA TYR A 103 0.87 4.83 -10.44
C TYR A 103 0.40 3.94 -9.28
N GLY A 104 -0.50 2.98 -9.52
CA GLY A 104 -0.88 1.98 -8.54
C GLY A 104 0.29 1.14 -8.06
N VAL A 105 1.15 0.66 -8.98
CA VAL A 105 2.38 -0.04 -8.60
C VAL A 105 3.32 0.86 -7.77
N ALA A 106 3.37 2.18 -8.03
CA ALA A 106 4.13 3.10 -7.19
C ALA A 106 3.54 3.23 -5.77
N THR A 107 2.21 3.32 -5.61
CA THR A 107 1.60 3.43 -4.27
C THR A 107 1.85 2.19 -3.40
N HIS A 108 2.05 1.02 -4.02
CA HIS A 108 2.47 -0.19 -3.31
C HIS A 108 3.84 -0.01 -2.64
N TYR A 109 4.90 0.29 -3.40
CA TYR A 109 6.24 0.45 -2.83
C TYR A 109 6.32 1.64 -1.87
N ILE A 110 5.54 2.70 -2.10
CA ILE A 110 5.44 3.83 -1.15
C ILE A 110 4.80 3.38 0.16
N ALA A 111 3.76 2.53 0.12
CA ALA A 111 3.18 1.94 1.32
C ALA A 111 4.20 1.07 2.07
N ASP A 112 4.94 0.19 1.41
CA ASP A 112 6.00 -0.61 2.06
C ASP A 112 7.14 0.25 2.64
N GLY A 113 7.42 1.40 2.03
CA GLY A 113 8.36 2.37 2.60
C GLY A 113 7.85 3.09 3.86
N LEU A 114 6.52 3.10 4.09
CA LEU A 114 5.83 3.94 5.10
C LEU A 114 4.91 3.16 6.05
N CYS A 115 4.90 1.82 5.95
CA CYS A 115 4.14 0.90 6.80
C CYS A 115 5.09 -0.17 7.37
N PRO A 116 5.15 -0.34 8.70
CA PRO A 116 5.77 -1.49 9.33
C PRO A 116 5.17 -2.83 8.88
N PRO A 117 5.96 -3.92 8.94
CA PRO A 117 7.36 -3.98 9.35
C PRO A 117 8.35 -3.70 8.20
N HIS A 118 7.86 -3.39 7.00
CA HIS A 118 8.61 -3.20 5.76
C HIS A 118 9.61 -2.02 5.80
N SER A 119 9.51 -1.14 6.80
CA SER A 119 10.51 -0.13 7.13
C SER A 119 11.88 -0.69 7.56
N GLU A 120 12.00 -1.97 7.95
CA GLU A 120 13.30 -2.61 8.17
C GLU A 120 13.30 -4.16 8.01
N SER A 121 14.50 -4.73 7.81
CA SER A 121 14.69 -6.18 7.65
C SER A 121 14.94 -6.93 8.98
N GLY A 122 14.59 -8.22 9.02
CA GLY A 122 14.82 -9.11 10.17
C GLY A 122 13.64 -9.28 11.13
N ASN A 123 12.48 -8.70 10.80
CA ASN A 123 11.29 -8.71 11.65
C ASN A 123 10.60 -10.10 11.76
N SER A 124 9.97 -10.34 12.90
CA SER A 124 9.30 -11.61 13.22
C SER A 124 8.04 -11.82 12.37
N HIS A 125 7.99 -12.91 11.59
CA HIS A 125 6.83 -13.29 10.77
C HIS A 125 5.49 -13.33 11.54
N TYR A 126 5.49 -13.64 12.84
CA TYR A 126 4.26 -13.62 13.64
C TYR A 126 3.75 -12.18 13.85
N TYR A 127 4.62 -11.28 14.28
CA TYR A 127 4.26 -9.89 14.54
C TYR A 127 3.97 -9.14 13.24
N HIS A 128 4.72 -9.46 12.17
CA HIS A 128 4.48 -9.05 10.80
C HIS A 128 3.02 -9.33 10.41
N ASN A 129 2.62 -10.61 10.39
CA ASN A 129 1.27 -11.02 10.00
C ASN A 129 0.16 -10.53 10.95
N LEU A 130 0.47 -10.21 12.21
CA LEU A 130 -0.49 -9.69 13.19
C LEU A 130 -0.74 -8.18 13.04
N TYR A 131 0.31 -7.41 12.79
CA TYR A 131 0.21 -5.98 12.44
C TYR A 131 -0.63 -5.82 11.17
N GLU A 132 -0.27 -6.59 10.15
CA GLU A 132 -0.99 -6.76 8.88
C GLU A 132 -2.49 -7.03 9.08
N ALA A 133 -2.84 -8.11 9.80
CA ALA A 133 -4.23 -8.53 9.96
C ALA A 133 -5.08 -7.50 10.73
N ARG A 134 -4.48 -6.66 11.58
CA ARG A 134 -5.17 -5.57 12.29
C ARG A 134 -5.39 -4.36 11.39
N ALA A 135 -4.42 -4.03 10.55
CA ALA A 135 -4.50 -2.95 9.57
C ALA A 135 -5.69 -3.12 8.60
N MET A 136 -6.10 -4.36 8.30
CA MET A 136 -7.29 -4.68 7.49
C MET A 136 -8.63 -4.21 8.08
N PHE A 137 -8.68 -3.83 9.36
CA PHE A 137 -9.87 -3.31 10.04
C PHE A 137 -9.86 -1.78 10.22
N LEU A 138 -8.83 -1.12 9.70
CA LEU A 138 -8.66 0.33 9.69
C LEU A 138 -8.94 0.88 8.28
N SER A 139 -8.76 2.18 8.08
CA SER A 139 -8.87 2.77 6.74
C SER A 139 -7.85 3.90 6.59
N PRO A 140 -7.08 3.95 5.49
CA PRO A 140 -6.18 5.06 5.22
C PRO A 140 -6.96 6.37 5.05
N SER A 141 -6.38 7.50 5.46
CA SER A 141 -6.94 8.84 5.26
C SER A 141 -5.86 9.88 4.98
N ILE A 142 -6.05 10.67 3.92
CA ILE A 142 -5.13 11.73 3.51
C ILE A 142 -5.31 12.96 4.40
N ASN A 143 -4.26 13.26 5.17
CA ASN A 143 -4.17 14.46 5.99
C ASN A 143 -3.17 15.43 5.34
N TYR A 144 -3.67 16.51 4.73
CA TYR A 144 -2.90 17.42 3.88
C TYR A 144 -1.78 18.16 4.61
N SER A 145 -0.59 17.56 4.64
CA SER A 145 0.67 18.19 5.04
C SER A 145 1.40 18.78 3.83
N TYR A 146 2.05 19.93 3.98
CA TYR A 146 2.85 20.56 2.94
C TYR A 146 4.35 20.42 3.27
N SER A 147 5.01 19.49 2.58
CA SER A 147 6.45 19.22 2.68
C SER A 147 7.01 18.82 1.31
N ASN A 148 8.34 18.77 1.17
CA ASN A 148 8.98 18.17 0.00
C ASN A 148 8.77 16.64 0.04
N LEU A 149 8.50 16.03 -1.13
CA LEU A 149 8.21 14.60 -1.24
C LEU A 149 9.33 13.72 -0.67
N ASP A 150 10.57 13.99 -1.06
CA ASP A 150 11.71 13.13 -0.72
C ASP A 150 11.99 13.15 0.79
N LEU A 151 11.90 14.34 1.41
CA LEU A 151 11.95 14.52 2.86
C LEU A 151 10.77 13.84 3.58
N PHE A 152 9.57 13.85 3.00
CA PHE A 152 8.39 13.17 3.58
C PHE A 152 8.54 11.63 3.54
N LEU A 153 9.11 11.09 2.45
CA LEU A 153 9.39 9.66 2.34
C LEU A 153 10.52 9.24 3.31
N GLU A 154 11.60 10.03 3.41
CA GLU A 154 12.72 9.75 4.31
C GLU A 154 12.32 9.87 5.79
N SER A 155 11.70 10.98 6.21
CA SER A 155 11.23 11.14 7.59
C SER A 155 10.15 10.12 7.92
N GLY A 156 9.27 9.82 6.95
CA GLY A 156 8.19 8.87 7.11
C GLY A 156 8.67 7.44 7.32
N ALA A 157 9.71 6.98 6.64
CA ALA A 157 10.31 5.67 6.88
C ALA A 157 10.92 5.57 8.30
N ILE A 158 11.52 6.67 8.79
CA ILE A 158 12.08 6.76 10.15
C ILE A 158 10.94 6.75 11.20
N GLU A 159 9.87 7.51 10.99
CA GLU A 159 8.70 7.50 11.87
C GLU A 159 8.04 6.11 11.92
N SER A 160 7.83 5.48 10.76
CA SER A 160 7.27 4.12 10.64
C SER A 160 8.05 3.12 11.48
N LYS A 161 9.39 3.17 11.41
CA LYS A 161 10.26 2.32 12.22
C LYS A 161 10.11 2.56 13.73
N ASN A 162 9.76 3.77 14.18
CA ASN A 162 9.46 4.02 15.59
C ASN A 162 8.07 3.47 15.96
N SER A 163 7.04 3.78 15.15
CA SER A 163 5.67 3.25 15.28
C SER A 163 5.64 1.72 15.39
N TRP A 164 6.55 1.03 14.70
CA TRP A 164 6.75 -0.42 14.79
C TRP A 164 7.15 -0.89 16.19
N TYR A 165 8.17 -0.28 16.81
CA TYR A 165 8.61 -0.66 18.16
C TYR A 165 7.57 -0.29 19.22
N ASP A 166 6.97 0.90 19.08
CA ASP A 166 5.89 1.36 19.96
C ASP A 166 4.67 0.41 19.88
N TRP A 167 4.39 -0.16 18.69
CA TRP A 167 3.37 -1.19 18.51
C TRP A 167 3.79 -2.56 19.07
N LEU A 168 5.06 -2.95 18.93
CA LEU A 168 5.57 -4.20 19.52
C LEU A 168 5.52 -4.20 21.05
N GLU A 169 5.68 -3.04 21.70
CA GLU A 169 5.54 -2.89 23.15
C GLU A 169 4.07 -2.82 23.59
N ASN A 170 3.27 -1.96 22.95
CA ASN A 170 1.95 -1.55 23.47
C ASN A 170 0.77 -2.21 22.74
N GLY A 171 0.96 -2.65 21.49
CA GLY A 171 -0.07 -3.30 20.67
C GLY A 171 -1.26 -2.40 20.31
N ASP A 172 -1.06 -1.09 20.17
CA ASP A 172 -2.13 -0.12 19.87
C ASP A 172 -2.32 0.11 18.36
N ASP A 173 -3.55 0.01 17.88
CA ASP A 173 -3.92 0.26 16.47
C ASP A 173 -3.73 1.72 16.05
N VAL A 174 -3.58 2.66 17.01
CA VAL A 174 -3.24 4.06 16.74
C VAL A 174 -1.97 4.20 15.88
N ASN A 175 -0.95 3.37 16.11
CA ASN A 175 0.28 3.39 15.31
C ASN A 175 0.02 2.91 13.88
N ILE A 176 -0.72 1.81 13.74
CA ILE A 176 -1.13 1.28 12.44
C ILE A 176 -1.93 2.32 11.63
N GLN A 177 -2.84 3.03 12.31
CA GLN A 177 -3.65 4.08 11.67
C GLN A 177 -2.80 5.28 11.24
N GLN A 178 -1.78 5.67 12.00
CA GLN A 178 -0.82 6.72 11.61
C GLN A 178 -0.01 6.30 10.37
N ASP A 179 0.50 5.07 10.36
CA ASP A 179 1.33 4.56 9.28
C ASP A 179 0.52 4.39 7.97
N LEU A 180 -0.72 3.87 8.04
CA LEU A 180 -1.66 3.86 6.90
C LEU A 180 -1.96 5.26 6.35
N ASN A 181 -2.16 6.25 7.24
CA ASN A 181 -2.39 7.65 6.84
C ASN A 181 -1.15 8.25 6.18
N ARG A 182 0.05 7.91 6.67
CA ARG A 182 1.32 8.36 6.10
C ARG A 182 1.55 7.76 4.71
N ALA A 183 1.30 6.47 4.56
CA ALA A 183 1.40 5.76 3.28
C ALA A 183 0.45 6.34 2.21
N ALA A 184 -0.80 6.67 2.59
CA ALA A 184 -1.76 7.31 1.69
C ALA A 184 -1.37 8.75 1.32
N MET A 185 -0.93 9.56 2.29
CA MET A 185 -0.45 10.91 2.03
C MET A 185 0.81 10.91 1.13
N GLY A 186 1.78 10.04 1.40
CA GLY A 186 2.98 9.89 0.58
C GLY A 186 2.66 9.43 -0.85
N SER A 187 1.73 8.48 -0.98
CA SER A 187 1.23 8.00 -2.28
C SER A 187 0.55 9.11 -3.08
N PHE A 188 -0.30 9.91 -2.44
CA PHE A 188 -0.92 11.09 -3.03
C PHE A 188 0.08 12.16 -3.45
N MET A 189 1.02 12.54 -2.57
CA MET A 189 2.08 13.48 -2.90
C MET A 189 2.89 13.01 -4.11
N ALA A 190 3.33 11.76 -4.10
CA ALA A 190 4.15 11.19 -5.16
C ALA A 190 3.41 11.15 -6.51
N VAL A 191 2.21 10.56 -6.56
CA VAL A 191 1.45 10.46 -7.81
C VAL A 191 1.09 11.86 -8.34
N LYS A 192 0.70 12.80 -7.46
CA LYS A 192 0.39 14.19 -7.85
C LYS A 192 1.61 14.94 -8.39
N THR A 193 2.80 14.74 -7.82
CA THR A 193 4.06 15.31 -8.31
C THR A 193 4.53 14.69 -9.64
N TYR A 194 4.11 13.46 -9.94
CA TYR A 194 4.51 12.76 -11.17
C TYR A 194 3.48 12.79 -12.29
N ILE A 195 2.26 13.23 -12.02
CA ILE A 195 1.28 13.59 -13.05
C ILE A 195 1.67 14.96 -13.64
N PRO A 196 1.92 15.05 -14.97
CA PRO A 196 2.14 16.32 -15.63
C PRO A 196 0.98 17.28 -15.36
N GLN A 197 1.31 18.43 -14.76
CA GLN A 197 0.39 19.55 -14.77
C GLN A 197 0.35 20.12 -16.19
N ASN A 198 -0.85 20.32 -16.74
CA ASN A 198 -0.98 21.08 -17.98
C ASN A 198 -0.62 22.55 -17.67
N GLU A 199 0.47 23.05 -18.24
CA GLU A 199 0.67 24.50 -18.35
C GLU A 199 -0.41 25.05 -19.32
N ILE A 200 -1.18 26.03 -18.86
CA ILE A 200 -2.24 26.74 -19.59
C ILE A 200 -1.83 28.20 -19.73
#